data_AF-A0A944ZVF6-F1
#
_entry.id   AF-A0A944ZVF6-F1
#
_cell.length_a   1.000
_cell.length_b   1.000
_cell.length_c   1.000
_cell.angle_alpha   90.00
_cell.angle_beta   90.00
_cell.angle_gamma   90.00
#
_symmetry.space_group_name_H-M   'P 1'
#
loop_
_entity.id
_entity.type
_entity.pdbx_description
1 polymer ?
#
loop_
_entity_poly.entity_id
_entity_poly.type
_entity_poly.pdbx_seq_one_letter_code
_entity_poly.pdbx_strand_id
1 'polypeptide(L)'
;AGFDNLLRTLPPFYLLLCYLLYEIREKVLSLQKPVGQKGLFTRLPLNLLTVFLPFLFYFEMNAHHGFYAGSIGAMKLETARISMGKMDVYTNPQEAKWIKQVIDKINLHSKKGDAILALPLNPLFYFLSDRVNPTPYEWILPGMLEEKKERELVELLRHRLPKIVIYVDIAIDGKEERRLASYSPRLYKFLLENYSFQEMVGLFQILLPKNSVLPLDF
;
A
#
# COMPACT_ATOMS: atom_id res chain seq x y z
N ALA A 1 2.67 5.69 6.96
CA ALA A 1 2.59 5.06 8.30
C ALA A 1 1.19 5.29 8.84
N GLY A 2 0.36 4.25 8.93
CA GLY A 2 -1.07 4.42 9.23
C GLY A 2 -1.39 4.45 10.72
N PHE A 3 -2.64 4.82 10.98
CA PHE A 3 -3.27 5.12 12.26
C PHE A 3 -3.00 4.12 13.41
N ASP A 4 -2.75 2.83 13.15
CA ASP A 4 -2.40 1.86 14.21
C ASP A 4 -0.97 2.04 14.77
N ASN A 5 -0.02 2.44 13.92
CA ASN A 5 1.32 2.79 14.37
C ASN A 5 1.28 4.11 15.17
N LEU A 6 0.37 5.01 14.78
CA LEU A 6 0.03 6.19 15.55
C LEU A 6 -0.67 5.80 16.86
N LEU A 7 -1.64 4.89 16.91
CA LEU A 7 -2.32 4.43 18.15
C LEU A 7 -1.40 3.68 19.13
N ARG A 8 -0.31 3.07 18.63
CA ARG A 8 0.73 2.44 19.46
C ARG A 8 1.75 3.45 20.00
N THR A 9 1.96 4.57 19.29
CA THR A 9 2.89 5.66 19.69
C THR A 9 2.19 6.86 20.31
N LEU A 10 0.87 6.99 20.12
CA LEU A 10 -0.03 8.00 20.65
C LEU A 10 -0.10 7.96 22.16
N PRO A 11 -0.17 6.81 22.88
CA PRO A 11 -0.33 6.86 24.32
C PRO A 11 0.86 7.57 24.96
N PRO A 12 2.13 7.23 24.67
CA PRO A 12 3.25 8.01 25.19
C PRO A 12 3.32 9.43 24.63
N PHE A 13 3.20 9.64 23.32
CA PHE A 13 3.32 10.98 22.73
C PHE A 13 2.21 11.94 23.18
N TYR A 14 0.96 11.46 23.23
CA TYR A 14 -0.21 12.23 23.65
C TYR A 14 -0.20 12.48 25.15
N LEU A 15 0.20 11.50 25.97
CA LEU A 15 0.42 11.74 27.40
C LEU A 15 1.52 12.78 27.62
N LEU A 16 2.64 12.69 26.89
CA LEU A 16 3.73 13.67 26.96
C LEU A 16 3.31 15.05 26.40
N LEU A 17 2.51 15.10 25.35
CA LEU A 17 1.99 16.34 24.76
C LEU A 17 0.98 17.01 25.70
N CYS A 18 0.03 16.25 26.26
CA CYS A 18 -0.90 16.75 27.26
C CYS A 18 -0.17 17.19 28.53
N TYR A 19 0.86 16.45 28.97
CA TYR A 19 1.70 16.84 30.10
C TYR A 19 2.50 18.11 29.81
N LEU A 20 3.10 18.24 28.62
CA LEU A 20 3.80 19.45 28.19
C LEU A 20 2.86 20.66 28.13
N LEU A 21 1.66 20.50 27.57
CA LEU A 21 0.65 21.55 27.52
C LEU A 21 0.17 21.94 28.93
N TYR A 22 0.06 20.97 29.84
CA TYR A 22 -0.24 21.21 31.25
C TYR A 22 0.88 22.00 31.96
N GLU A 23 2.15 21.62 31.78
CA GLU A 23 3.31 22.34 32.33
C GLU A 23 3.41 23.78 31.79
N ILE A 24 3.19 23.96 30.48
CA ILE A 24 3.12 25.30 29.86
C ILE A 24 1.97 26.10 30.48
N ARG A 25 0.79 25.49 30.67
CA ARG A 25 -0.36 26.14 31.29
C ARG A 25 -0.06 26.58 32.72
N GLU A 26 0.49 25.70 33.56
CA GLU A 26 0.85 26.02 34.95
C GLU A 26 1.88 27.15 35.00
N LYS A 27 2.90 27.10 34.12
CA LYS A 27 3.91 28.15 34.03
C LYS A 27 3.30 29.49 33.62
N VAL A 28 2.42 29.52 32.62
CA VAL A 28 1.74 30.75 32.18
C VAL A 28 0.83 31.31 33.27
N LEU A 29 0.11 30.45 34.00
CA LEU A 29 -0.74 30.86 35.12
C LEU A 29 0.08 31.35 36.32
N SER A 30 1.25 30.76 36.59
CA SER A 30 2.15 31.17 37.69
C SER A 30 2.72 32.58 37.48
N LEU A 31 2.84 33.02 36.22
CA LEU A 31 3.25 34.37 35.86
C LEU A 31 2.14 35.41 36.07
N GLN A 32 0.89 34.97 36.31
CA GLN A 32 -0.23 35.85 36.62
C GLN A 32 -0.33 36.06 38.14
N LYS A 33 0.06 37.26 38.61
CA LYS A 33 -0.13 37.67 40.02
C LYS A 33 -1.61 37.54 40.45
N PRO A 34 -1.90 37.34 41.75
CA PRO A 34 -3.25 37.08 42.22
C PRO A 34 -4.06 38.39 42.18
N VAL A 35 -4.79 38.60 41.10
CA VAL A 35 -5.79 39.69 41.04
C VAL A 35 -7.06 39.12 40.43
N GLY A 36 -8.12 39.18 41.23
CA GLY A 36 -9.46 38.71 40.89
C GLY A 36 -9.92 39.20 39.51
N GLN A 37 -10.77 38.38 38.90
CA GLN A 37 -11.46 38.59 37.61
C GLN A 37 -10.63 38.49 36.32
N LYS A 38 -9.30 38.71 36.29
CA LYS A 38 -8.51 38.50 35.05
C LYS A 38 -8.25 37.03 34.68
N GLY A 39 -8.43 36.10 35.62
CA GLY A 39 -8.14 34.69 35.43
C GLY A 39 -9.09 33.94 34.48
N LEU A 40 -10.33 34.40 34.30
CA LEU A 40 -11.30 33.68 33.44
C LEU A 40 -10.94 33.83 31.94
N PHE A 41 -10.58 35.05 31.54
CA PHE A 41 -10.24 35.40 30.15
C PHE A 41 -8.91 34.80 29.67
N THR A 42 -8.03 34.40 30.59
CA THR A 42 -6.78 33.70 30.26
C THR A 42 -6.92 32.19 30.40
N ARG A 43 -7.65 31.69 31.39
CA ARG A 43 -7.86 30.24 31.60
C ARG A 43 -8.71 29.60 30.51
N LEU A 44 -9.77 30.26 30.05
CA LEU A 44 -10.67 29.67 29.04
C LEU A 44 -9.94 29.42 27.71
N PRO A 45 -9.21 30.38 27.10
CA PRO A 45 -8.44 30.12 25.89
C PRO A 45 -7.34 29.07 26.07
N LEU A 46 -6.65 29.07 27.21
CA LEU A 46 -5.61 28.07 27.52
C LEU A 46 -6.19 26.65 27.63
N ASN A 47 -7.34 26.50 28.30
CA ASN A 47 -8.02 25.21 28.38
C ASN A 47 -8.53 24.75 27.01
N LEU A 48 -9.08 25.67 26.21
CA LEU A 48 -9.50 25.36 24.84
C LEU A 48 -8.30 24.91 24.00
N LEU A 49 -7.18 25.64 24.01
CA LEU A 49 -5.97 25.23 23.29
C LEU A 49 -5.45 23.85 23.73
N THR A 50 -5.41 23.60 25.05
CA THR A 50 -4.92 22.33 25.61
C THR A 50 -5.77 21.14 25.17
N VAL A 51 -7.06 21.33 24.96
CA VAL A 51 -8.01 20.28 24.54
C VAL A 51 -8.10 20.17 23.01
N PHE A 52 -8.14 21.30 22.29
CA PHE A 52 -8.40 21.33 20.85
C PHE A 52 -7.15 21.05 20.01
N LEU A 53 -5.94 21.45 20.42
CA LEU A 53 -4.71 21.13 19.67
C LEU A 53 -4.51 19.63 19.49
N PRO A 54 -4.61 18.80 20.54
CA PRO A 54 -4.50 17.36 20.39
C PRO A 54 -5.64 16.75 19.55
N PHE A 55 -6.86 17.31 19.64
CA PHE A 55 -8.00 16.89 18.82
C PHE A 55 -7.81 17.20 17.33
N LEU A 56 -7.30 18.39 17.00
CA LEU A 56 -7.01 18.79 15.61
C LEU A 56 -5.93 17.90 15.01
N PHE A 57 -4.87 17.59 15.76
CA PHE A 57 -3.86 16.64 15.33
C PHE A 57 -4.45 15.25 15.08
N TYR A 58 -5.32 14.77 15.97
CA TYR A 58 -6.05 13.52 15.76
C TYR A 58 -6.92 13.56 14.49
N PHE A 59 -7.68 14.64 14.27
CA PHE A 59 -8.53 14.80 13.10
C PHE A 59 -7.72 14.83 11.80
N GLU A 60 -6.65 15.61 11.74
CA GLU A 60 -5.74 15.73 10.59
C GLU A 60 -5.13 14.38 10.21
N MET A 61 -4.70 13.60 11.20
CA MET A 61 -4.12 12.28 10.98
C MET A 61 -5.17 11.24 10.54
N ASN A 62 -6.44 11.41 10.90
CA ASN A 62 -7.52 10.53 10.45
C ASN A 62 -8.08 10.90 9.06
N ALA A 63 -8.11 12.21 8.74
CA ALA A 63 -8.69 12.70 7.50
C ALA A 63 -7.69 12.69 6.33
N HIS A 64 -6.40 12.90 6.62
CA HIS A 64 -5.40 13.20 5.58
C HIS A 64 -4.21 12.23 5.54
N HIS A 65 -4.05 11.33 6.53
CA HIS A 65 -2.95 10.37 6.56
C HIS A 65 -3.46 8.94 6.36
N GLY A 66 -2.86 8.25 5.38
CA GLY A 66 -3.40 7.03 4.80
C GLY A 66 -3.54 5.83 5.74
N PHE A 67 -4.48 4.97 5.35
CA PHE A 67 -4.77 3.64 5.86
C PHE A 67 -3.52 2.72 5.86
N TYR A 68 -3.35 1.91 6.91
CA TYR A 68 -2.36 0.82 6.94
C TYR A 68 -3.09 -0.53 7.00
N ALA A 69 -2.75 -1.41 6.05
CA ALA A 69 -3.41 -2.70 5.86
C ALA A 69 -3.28 -3.67 7.06
N GLY A 70 -2.35 -3.43 7.99
CA GLY A 70 -2.18 -4.23 9.22
C GLY A 70 -2.87 -3.69 10.47
N SER A 71 -3.94 -2.89 10.32
CA SER A 71 -4.65 -2.26 11.45
C SER A 71 -5.64 -3.20 12.14
N ILE A 72 -5.85 -3.06 13.46
CA ILE A 72 -6.78 -3.89 14.26
C ILE A 72 -8.23 -3.74 13.76
N GLY A 73 -8.57 -2.58 13.20
CA GLY A 73 -9.87 -2.34 12.56
C GLY A 73 -10.16 -3.28 11.37
N ALA A 74 -9.13 -3.79 10.68
CA ALA A 74 -9.26 -4.76 9.60
C ALA A 74 -9.64 -6.17 10.11
N MET A 75 -9.44 -6.47 11.40
CA MET A 75 -9.77 -7.77 11.99
C MET A 75 -11.27 -7.98 12.27
N LYS A 76 -12.10 -6.93 12.14
CA LYS A 76 -13.57 -7.03 12.29
C LYS A 76 -14.30 -7.41 11.00
N LEU A 77 -13.57 -7.63 9.92
CA LEU A 77 -14.15 -7.98 8.63
C LEU A 77 -14.49 -9.48 8.58
N GLU A 78 -15.61 -9.80 7.95
CA GLU A 78 -15.92 -11.18 7.59
C GLU A 78 -14.73 -11.80 6.86
N THR A 79 -14.43 -13.07 7.13
CA THR A 79 -13.35 -13.80 6.49
C THR A 79 -13.91 -14.96 5.68
N ALA A 80 -13.29 -15.24 4.53
CA ALA A 80 -13.55 -16.43 3.74
C ALA A 80 -12.29 -17.30 3.69
N ARG A 81 -12.48 -18.61 3.77
CA ARG A 81 -11.40 -19.58 3.62
C ARG A 81 -11.03 -19.71 2.15
N ILE A 82 -9.75 -19.55 1.85
CA ILE A 82 -9.15 -20.00 0.60
C ILE A 82 -8.44 -21.31 0.89
N SER A 83 -8.93 -22.40 0.30
CA SER A 83 -8.25 -23.69 0.31
C SER A 83 -7.83 -24.01 -1.12
N MET A 84 -6.53 -23.98 -1.37
CA MET A 84 -5.86 -24.35 -2.61
C MET A 84 -4.62 -25.17 -2.28
N GLY A 85 -4.07 -25.93 -3.24
CA GLY A 85 -3.04 -26.94 -2.96
C GLY A 85 -1.83 -26.49 -2.11
N LYS A 86 -1.45 -25.20 -2.17
CA LYS A 86 -0.34 -24.62 -1.41
C LYS A 86 -0.75 -23.64 -0.30
N MET A 87 -2.04 -23.35 -0.15
CA MET A 87 -2.51 -22.30 0.75
C MET A 87 -3.88 -22.65 1.30
N ASP A 88 -3.97 -22.69 2.63
CA ASP A 88 -5.21 -22.92 3.37
C ASP A 88 -5.34 -21.89 4.48
N VAL A 89 -5.92 -20.73 4.16
CA VAL A 89 -5.94 -19.54 5.03
C VAL A 89 -7.29 -18.83 4.96
N TYR A 90 -7.57 -18.01 5.96
CA TYR A 90 -8.71 -17.10 5.98
C TYR A 90 -8.24 -15.70 5.59
N THR A 91 -8.96 -15.03 4.68
CA THR A 91 -8.75 -13.62 4.36
C THR A 91 -10.09 -12.93 4.01
N ASN A 92 -10.06 -11.67 3.62
CA ASN A 92 -11.24 -10.95 3.13
C ASN A 92 -11.95 -11.72 1.98
N PRO A 93 -13.29 -11.84 1.97
CA PRO A 93 -14.04 -12.58 0.95
C PRO A 93 -13.81 -12.13 -0.48
N GLN A 94 -13.65 -10.83 -0.73
CA GLN A 94 -13.37 -10.30 -2.06
C GLN A 94 -11.96 -10.69 -2.51
N GLU A 95 -10.97 -10.53 -1.64
CA GLU A 95 -9.60 -10.97 -1.91
C GLU A 95 -9.53 -12.48 -2.17
N ALA A 96 -10.25 -13.29 -1.39
CA ALA A 96 -10.34 -14.73 -1.59
C ALA A 96 -10.88 -15.13 -2.96
N LYS A 97 -11.87 -14.38 -3.46
CA LYS A 97 -12.38 -14.55 -4.81
C LYS A 97 -11.37 -14.12 -5.87
N TRP A 98 -10.76 -12.95 -5.70
CA TRP A 98 -9.83 -12.39 -6.68
C TRP A 98 -8.56 -13.23 -6.83
N ILE A 99 -7.98 -13.73 -5.73
CA ILE A 99 -6.80 -14.60 -5.78
C ILE A 99 -7.08 -15.83 -6.65
N LYS A 100 -8.20 -16.51 -6.45
CA LYS A 100 -8.59 -17.68 -7.25
C LYS A 100 -8.71 -17.32 -8.73
N GLN A 101 -9.43 -16.24 -9.04
CA GLN A 101 -9.63 -15.78 -10.41
C GLN A 101 -8.32 -15.39 -11.11
N VAL A 102 -7.40 -14.71 -10.42
CA VAL A 102 -6.08 -14.39 -11.00
C VAL A 102 -5.27 -15.67 -11.26
N ILE A 103 -5.30 -16.65 -10.35
CA ILE A 103 -4.63 -17.95 -10.56
C ILE A 103 -5.23 -18.69 -11.76
N ASP A 104 -6.54 -18.65 -11.96
CA ASP A 104 -7.19 -19.23 -13.14
C ASP A 104 -6.70 -18.57 -14.43
N LYS A 105 -6.55 -17.23 -14.44
CA LYS A 105 -5.98 -16.50 -15.60
C LYS A 105 -4.51 -16.85 -15.85
N ILE A 106 -3.71 -16.97 -14.80
CA ILE A 106 -2.31 -17.42 -14.92
C ILE A 106 -2.25 -18.83 -15.52
N ASN A 107 -3.11 -19.74 -15.06
CA ASN A 107 -3.19 -21.11 -15.58
C ASN A 107 -3.67 -21.18 -17.03
N LEU A 108 -4.57 -20.29 -17.44
CA LEU A 108 -5.05 -20.21 -18.81
C LEU A 108 -3.98 -19.74 -19.80
N HIS A 109 -3.11 -18.80 -19.39
CA HIS A 109 -2.18 -18.12 -20.29
C HIS A 109 -0.71 -18.51 -20.11
N SER A 110 -0.39 -19.40 -19.17
CA SER A 110 0.98 -19.84 -18.92
C SER A 110 1.03 -21.26 -18.36
N LYS A 111 2.19 -21.92 -18.48
CA LYS A 111 2.48 -23.24 -17.89
C LYS A 111 3.38 -23.11 -16.67
N LYS A 112 3.48 -24.17 -15.87
CA LYS A 112 4.43 -24.22 -14.75
C LYS A 112 5.85 -23.97 -15.26
N GLY A 113 6.64 -23.18 -14.53
CA GLY A 113 7.98 -22.77 -14.93
C GLY A 113 8.05 -21.61 -15.93
N ASP A 114 6.93 -21.20 -16.53
CA ASP A 114 6.89 -19.98 -17.33
C ASP A 114 7.13 -18.75 -16.45
N ALA A 115 7.71 -17.72 -17.07
CA ALA A 115 7.86 -16.42 -16.44
C ALA A 115 6.53 -15.65 -16.48
N ILE A 116 6.11 -15.12 -15.34
CA ILE A 116 5.02 -14.14 -15.23
C ILE A 116 5.56 -12.91 -14.51
N LEU A 117 4.91 -11.76 -14.61
CA LEU A 117 5.36 -10.57 -13.90
C LEU A 117 4.24 -10.03 -13.02
N ALA A 118 4.42 -10.08 -11.70
CA ALA A 118 3.45 -9.59 -10.73
C ALA A 118 3.96 -8.28 -10.11
N LEU A 119 3.27 -7.18 -10.39
CA LEU A 119 3.65 -5.82 -9.98
C LEU A 119 2.57 -5.16 -9.12
N PRO A 120 2.94 -4.16 -8.31
CA PRO A 120 4.30 -3.83 -7.89
C PRO A 120 4.81 -4.71 -6.72
N LEU A 121 3.91 -5.43 -6.04
CA LEU A 121 4.20 -6.10 -4.76
C LEU A 121 3.39 -7.41 -4.53
N ASN A 122 3.27 -8.27 -5.54
CA ASN A 122 2.42 -9.46 -5.44
C ASN A 122 3.15 -10.81 -5.66
N PRO A 123 4.20 -11.13 -4.86
CA PRO A 123 4.97 -12.37 -5.03
C PRO A 123 4.15 -13.64 -4.77
N LEU A 124 3.01 -13.50 -4.08
CA LEU A 124 2.04 -14.57 -3.83
C LEU A 124 1.70 -15.36 -5.11
N PHE A 125 1.55 -14.67 -6.24
CA PHE A 125 1.17 -15.33 -7.49
C PHE A 125 2.26 -16.26 -8.03
N TYR A 126 3.55 -15.97 -7.81
CA TYR A 126 4.62 -16.89 -8.16
C TYR A 126 4.52 -18.18 -7.37
N PHE A 127 4.38 -18.04 -6.04
CA PHE A 127 4.30 -19.16 -5.12
C PHE A 127 3.11 -20.07 -5.42
N LEU A 128 1.91 -19.50 -5.54
CA LEU A 128 0.68 -20.27 -5.74
C LEU A 128 0.62 -20.95 -7.11
N SER A 129 1.27 -20.37 -8.12
CA SER A 129 1.17 -20.86 -9.48
C SER A 129 2.36 -21.72 -9.92
N ASP A 130 3.48 -21.83 -9.22
CA ASP A 130 4.72 -22.44 -9.78
C ASP A 130 5.25 -21.68 -11.02
N ARG A 131 5.05 -20.35 -11.07
CA ARG A 131 5.61 -19.50 -12.14
C ARG A 131 6.83 -18.76 -11.61
N VAL A 132 7.75 -18.48 -12.52
CA VAL A 132 9.04 -17.86 -12.17
C VAL A 132 8.88 -16.34 -12.18
N ASN A 133 9.42 -15.68 -11.16
CA ASN A 133 9.67 -14.24 -11.20
C ASN A 133 10.85 -13.98 -12.17
N PRO A 134 10.66 -13.29 -13.30
CA PRO A 134 11.71 -13.01 -14.28
C PRO A 134 12.69 -11.94 -13.82
N THR A 135 12.46 -11.35 -12.65
CA THR A 135 13.27 -10.26 -12.10
C THR A 135 14.03 -10.72 -10.86
N PRO A 136 15.18 -10.12 -10.53
CA PRO A 136 15.88 -10.39 -9.28
C PRO A 136 15.22 -9.72 -8.07
N TYR A 137 14.11 -9.01 -8.25
CA TYR A 137 13.45 -8.22 -7.22
C TYR A 137 12.13 -8.88 -6.82
N GLU A 138 11.92 -9.07 -5.51
CA GLU A 138 10.63 -9.57 -5.01
C GLU A 138 9.53 -8.54 -5.21
N TRP A 139 9.85 -7.26 -4.95
CA TRP A 139 8.98 -6.11 -5.15
C TRP A 139 9.71 -5.03 -5.95
N ILE A 140 8.93 -4.22 -6.66
CA ILE A 140 9.41 -3.03 -7.35
C ILE A 140 8.64 -1.86 -6.76
N LEU A 141 9.23 -1.21 -5.76
CA LEU A 141 8.63 -0.11 -4.98
C LEU A 141 9.36 1.22 -5.22
N PRO A 142 8.73 2.36 -4.90
CA PRO A 142 9.37 3.67 -4.98
C PRO A 142 10.73 3.71 -4.26
N GLY A 143 11.76 4.18 -4.97
CA GLY A 143 13.11 4.34 -4.43
C GLY A 143 13.97 3.07 -4.42
N MET A 144 13.46 1.91 -4.85
CA MET A 144 14.27 0.67 -4.91
C MET A 144 15.20 0.62 -6.13
N LEU A 145 14.74 1.13 -7.27
CA LEU A 145 15.48 1.07 -8.53
C LEU A 145 16.08 2.44 -8.86
N GLU A 146 17.40 2.48 -9.00
CA GLU A 146 18.10 3.55 -9.69
C GLU A 146 17.90 3.41 -11.20
N GLU A 147 18.05 4.50 -11.96
CA GLU A 147 17.79 4.50 -13.41
C GLU A 147 18.56 3.39 -14.16
N LYS A 148 19.84 3.16 -13.81
CA LYS A 148 20.65 2.10 -14.41
C LYS A 148 20.05 0.71 -14.17
N LYS A 149 19.64 0.42 -12.94
CA LYS A 149 19.03 -0.86 -12.56
C LYS A 149 17.67 -1.06 -13.22
N GLU A 150 16.90 0.01 -13.37
CA GLU A 150 15.63 -0.03 -14.11
C GLU A 150 15.87 -0.38 -15.59
N ARG A 151 16.88 0.20 -16.23
CA ARG A 151 17.24 -0.14 -17.62
C ARG A 151 17.65 -1.61 -17.75
N GLU A 152 18.52 -2.09 -16.85
CA GLU A 152 18.95 -3.50 -16.83
C GLU A 152 17.76 -4.45 -16.63
N LEU A 153 16.83 -4.09 -15.74
CA LEU A 153 15.59 -4.83 -15.53
C LEU A 153 14.72 -4.90 -16.80
N VAL A 154 14.53 -3.77 -17.47
CA VAL A 154 13.75 -3.73 -18.73
C VAL A 154 14.42 -4.57 -19.82
N GLU A 155 15.75 -4.52 -19.95
CA GLU A 155 16.48 -5.37 -20.89
C GLU A 155 16.32 -6.86 -20.55
N LEU A 156 16.37 -7.23 -19.27
CA LEU A 156 16.11 -8.61 -18.84
C LEU A 156 14.70 -9.07 -19.25
N LEU A 157 13.69 -8.23 -19.03
CA LEU A 157 12.30 -8.52 -19.41
C LEU A 157 12.09 -8.60 -20.93
N ARG A 158 12.89 -7.89 -21.73
CA ARG A 158 12.88 -7.99 -23.20
C ARG A 158 13.41 -9.33 -23.69
N HIS A 159 14.48 -9.84 -23.08
CA HIS A 159 15.08 -11.13 -23.45
C HIS A 159 14.16 -12.31 -23.14
N ARG A 160 13.41 -12.24 -22.04
CA ARG A 160 12.46 -13.27 -21.63
C ARG A 160 11.12 -12.64 -21.30
N LEU A 161 10.35 -12.34 -22.35
CA LEU A 161 9.05 -11.69 -22.21
C LEU A 161 8.10 -12.53 -21.34
N PRO A 162 7.61 -11.98 -20.20
CA PRO A 162 6.61 -12.66 -19.37
C PRO A 162 5.35 -13.06 -20.16
N LYS A 163 4.77 -14.23 -19.83
CA LYS A 163 3.56 -14.74 -20.49
C LYS A 163 2.30 -13.96 -20.11
N ILE A 164 2.29 -13.41 -18.91
CA ILE A 164 1.19 -12.63 -18.33
C ILE A 164 1.77 -11.66 -17.32
N VAL A 165 1.22 -10.44 -17.28
CA VAL A 165 1.51 -9.45 -16.25
C VAL A 165 0.27 -9.27 -15.39
N ILE A 166 0.46 -9.37 -14.07
CA ILE A 166 -0.54 -9.07 -13.06
C ILE A 166 -0.15 -7.74 -12.46
N TYR A 167 -0.84 -6.67 -12.87
CA TYR A 167 -0.49 -5.30 -12.50
C TYR A 167 -1.56 -4.70 -11.58
N VAL A 168 -1.15 -3.94 -10.58
CA VAL A 168 -2.06 -3.12 -9.76
C VAL A 168 -1.59 -1.68 -9.84
N ASP A 169 -2.45 -0.79 -10.36
CA ASP A 169 -2.17 0.64 -10.41
C ASP A 169 -2.54 1.31 -9.08
N ILE A 170 -1.58 1.32 -8.16
CA ILE A 170 -1.74 1.89 -6.83
C ILE A 170 -0.75 3.02 -6.58
N ALA A 171 -1.26 4.07 -5.94
CA ALA A 171 -0.46 5.10 -5.30
C ALA A 171 0.08 4.55 -3.96
N ILE A 172 1.35 4.14 -3.92
CA ILE A 172 1.97 3.61 -2.69
C ILE A 172 1.91 4.69 -1.59
N ASP A 173 1.47 4.30 -0.39
CA ASP A 173 1.19 5.20 0.74
C ASP A 173 0.12 6.29 0.46
N GLY A 174 -0.71 6.12 -0.56
CA GLY A 174 -1.71 7.11 -0.97
C GLY A 174 -1.12 8.34 -1.68
N LYS A 175 0.13 8.23 -2.16
CA LYS A 175 0.87 9.30 -2.82
C LYS A 175 0.89 9.10 -4.34
N GLU A 176 0.26 9.99 -5.08
CA GLU A 176 0.11 9.89 -6.54
C GLU A 176 1.46 9.87 -7.27
N GLU A 177 2.46 10.60 -6.76
CA GLU A 177 3.83 10.57 -7.26
C GLU A 177 4.55 9.23 -7.04
N ARG A 178 3.94 8.32 -6.27
CA ARG A 178 4.42 6.97 -5.99
C ARG A 178 3.67 5.89 -6.77
N ARG A 179 3.01 6.24 -7.88
CA ARG A 179 2.53 5.27 -8.87
C ARG A 179 3.67 4.73 -9.73
N LEU A 180 3.52 3.53 -10.28
CA LEU A 180 4.55 2.87 -11.10
C LEU A 180 5.02 3.76 -12.27
N ALA A 181 4.09 4.45 -12.91
CA ALA A 181 4.37 5.38 -14.01
C ALA A 181 5.34 6.51 -13.62
N SER A 182 5.36 6.90 -12.34
CA SER A 182 6.20 7.98 -11.82
C SER A 182 7.56 7.48 -11.36
N TYR A 183 7.61 6.42 -10.53
CA TYR A 183 8.88 5.97 -9.94
C TYR A 183 9.63 4.92 -10.78
N SER A 184 8.97 4.29 -11.76
CA SER A 184 9.60 3.35 -12.70
C SER A 184 9.05 3.58 -14.12
N PRO A 185 9.34 4.76 -14.72
CA PRO A 185 8.75 5.17 -15.99
C PRO A 185 9.19 4.30 -17.17
N ARG A 186 10.39 3.69 -17.14
CA ARG A 186 10.87 2.84 -18.23
C ARG A 186 10.19 1.48 -18.20
N LEU A 187 10.02 0.91 -17.01
CA LEU A 187 9.23 -0.31 -16.83
C LEU A 187 7.77 -0.07 -17.24
N TYR A 188 7.18 1.03 -16.80
CA TYR A 188 5.81 1.39 -17.19
C TYR A 188 5.66 1.53 -18.72
N LYS A 189 6.60 2.24 -19.37
CA LYS A 189 6.64 2.35 -20.84
C LYS A 189 6.78 0.99 -21.51
N PHE A 190 7.65 0.11 -20.99
CA PHE A 190 7.79 -1.26 -21.50
C PHE A 190 6.47 -2.05 -21.44
N LEU A 191 5.70 -1.92 -20.36
CA LEU A 191 4.38 -2.56 -20.25
C LEU A 191 3.42 -2.04 -21.33
N LEU A 192 3.32 -0.71 -21.49
CA LEU A 192 2.45 -0.08 -22.50
C LEU A 192 2.83 -0.47 -23.93
N GLU A 193 4.12 -0.62 -24.22
CA GLU A 193 4.60 -0.99 -25.55
C GLU A 193 4.31 -2.45 -25.87
N ASN A 194 4.52 -3.37 -24.91
CA ASN A 194 4.56 -4.81 -25.18
C ASN A 194 3.30 -5.59 -24.78
N TYR A 195 2.44 -5.00 -23.94
CA TYR A 195 1.26 -5.67 -23.39
C TYR A 195 -0.03 -4.91 -23.69
N SER A 196 -1.11 -5.67 -23.86
CA SER A 196 -2.48 -5.15 -23.93
C SER A 196 -3.22 -5.50 -22.65
N PHE A 197 -4.01 -4.55 -22.16
CA PHE A 197 -5.01 -4.83 -21.14
C PHE A 197 -6.04 -5.82 -21.67
N GLN A 198 -6.33 -6.86 -20.89
CA GLN A 198 -7.33 -7.85 -21.24
C GLN A 198 -8.57 -7.73 -20.33
N GLU A 199 -8.40 -7.77 -19.00
CA GLU A 199 -9.51 -7.59 -18.05
C GLU A 199 -9.06 -7.12 -16.67
N MET A 200 -10.04 -6.71 -15.85
CA MET A 200 -9.87 -6.46 -14.42
C MET A 200 -10.36 -7.66 -13.60
N VAL A 201 -9.53 -8.13 -12.69
CA VAL A 201 -9.91 -9.07 -11.63
C VAL A 201 -9.76 -8.36 -10.29
N GLY A 202 -10.85 -7.78 -9.79
CA GLY A 202 -10.78 -6.94 -8.59
C GLY A 202 -9.94 -5.68 -8.84
N LEU A 203 -8.81 -5.56 -8.14
CA LEU A 203 -7.83 -4.49 -8.34
C LEU A 203 -6.71 -4.87 -9.32
N PHE A 204 -6.64 -6.13 -9.74
CA PHE A 204 -5.59 -6.63 -10.63
C PHE A 204 -5.98 -6.41 -12.10
N GLN A 205 -5.13 -5.69 -12.82
CA GLN A 205 -5.13 -5.64 -14.28
C GLN A 205 -4.39 -6.86 -14.81
N ILE A 206 -5.07 -7.63 -15.68
CA ILE A 206 -4.46 -8.72 -16.41
C ILE A 206 -3.99 -8.19 -17.76
N LEU A 207 -2.67 -8.22 -17.98
CA LEU A 207 -2.06 -7.79 -19.25
C LEU A 207 -1.42 -8.97 -19.96
N LEU A 208 -1.65 -9.08 -21.27
CA LEU A 208 -1.11 -10.13 -22.12
C LEU A 208 -0.21 -9.55 -23.22
N PRO A 209 0.84 -10.27 -23.66
CA PRO A 209 1.70 -9.80 -24.74
C PRO A 209 0.93 -9.48 -26.02
N LYS A 210 1.20 -8.34 -26.65
CA LYS A 210 0.54 -7.92 -27.91
C LYS A 210 0.81 -8.88 -29.07
N ASN A 211 1.99 -9.50 -29.08
CA ASN A 211 2.47 -10.34 -30.18
C ASN A 211 2.44 -11.84 -29.85
N SER A 212 1.62 -12.28 -28.89
CA SER A 212 1.43 -13.72 -28.70
C SER A 212 0.61 -14.26 -29.87
N VAL A 213 1.30 -14.68 -30.93
CA VAL A 213 0.77 -15.69 -31.83
C VAL A 213 0.50 -16.90 -30.95
N LEU A 214 -0.77 -17.13 -30.60
CA LEU A 214 -1.23 -18.43 -30.15
C LEU A 214 -0.76 -19.42 -31.22
N PRO A 215 -0.04 -20.51 -30.88
CA PRO A 215 0.01 -21.63 -31.79
C PRO A 215 -1.44 -22.05 -32.01
N LEU A 216 -1.96 -21.77 -33.20
CA LEU A 216 -3.10 -22.50 -33.72
C LEU A 216 -2.56 -23.89 -34.01
N ASP A 217 -2.59 -24.75 -32.99
CA ASP A 217 -2.43 -26.18 -33.20
C ASP A 217 -3.69 -26.64 -33.95
N PHE A 218 -3.51 -26.99 -35.23
CA PHE A 218 -4.45 -27.77 -36.03
C PHE A 218 -4.42 -29.23 -35.58
#